data_AF-A0A498MLG9-F1
#
_entry.id   AF-A0A498MLG9-F1
#
_cell.length_a   1.000
_cell.length_b   1.000
_cell.length_c   1.000
_cell.angle_alpha   90.00
_cell.angle_beta   90.00
_cell.angle_gamma   90.00
#
_symmetry.space_group_name_H-M   'P 1'
#
loop_
_entity.id
_entity.type
_entity.pdbx_description
1 polymer ?
#
loop_
_entity_poly.entity_id
_entity_poly.type
_entity_poly.pdbx_seq_one_letter_code
_entity_poly.pdbx_strand_id
1 'polypeptide(L)'
;MCRDTERCVAVAPGLLKLAALVSIFFLVVFLAFELLESNMNFKLGKVFARYAPAETVHVNELIKFLKEIEDGSIVMMATFDDPATKLNDEARNLIAELGSSTISILGFRDNWVFVGGKGIKTKSPFEQHIKNNAETNKYEGWPEVLEMEGCIPVKHE
;
A
#
# COMPACT_ATOMS: atom_id res chain seq x y z
N MET A 1 -5.46 40.49 51.62
CA MET A 1 -4.07 40.74 52.07
C MET A 1 -3.19 39.71 51.37
N CYS A 2 -2.68 40.03 50.18
CA CYS A 2 -1.63 39.23 49.54
C CYS A 2 -0.29 39.77 50.06
N ARG A 3 0.52 38.89 50.65
CA ARG A 3 1.82 39.22 51.25
C ARG A 3 2.90 38.60 50.35
N ASP A 4 3.63 39.49 49.67
CA ASP A 4 4.94 39.39 49.01
C ASP A 4 5.32 38.23 48.06
N THR A 5 5.79 38.67 46.87
CA THR A 5 6.78 38.07 45.95
C THR A 5 6.46 36.81 45.15
N GLU A 6 5.42 36.83 44.31
CA GLU A 6 5.48 36.20 42.97
C GLU A 6 4.65 37.03 41.99
N ARG A 7 5.14 37.23 40.76
CA ARG A 7 4.44 37.96 39.70
C ARG A 7 3.05 37.37 39.48
N CYS A 8 2.00 38.03 39.94
CA CYS A 8 0.64 37.76 39.46
C CYS A 8 0.57 38.14 37.97
N VAL A 9 0.75 37.17 37.08
CA VAL A 9 0.41 37.32 35.66
C VAL A 9 -1.12 37.34 35.59
N ALA A 10 -1.70 38.53 35.62
CA ALA A 10 -3.11 38.71 35.34
C ALA A 10 -3.33 38.40 33.86
N VAL A 11 -3.67 37.15 33.55
CA VAL A 11 -4.05 36.77 32.19
C VAL A 11 -5.37 37.45 31.89
N ALA A 12 -5.34 38.43 30.99
CA ALA A 12 -6.52 39.18 30.60
C ALA A 12 -7.62 38.19 30.15
N PRO A 13 -8.88 38.35 30.57
CA PRO A 13 -9.96 37.42 30.24
C PRO A 13 -10.19 37.27 28.71
N GLY A 14 -9.72 38.23 27.92
CA GLY A 14 -9.69 38.14 26.45
C GLY A 14 -8.66 37.15 25.90
N LEU A 15 -7.52 36.96 26.58
CA LEU A 15 -6.46 36.05 26.15
C LEU A 15 -6.87 34.58 26.34
N LEU A 16 -7.59 34.25 27.43
CA LEU A 16 -8.16 32.92 27.62
C LEU A 16 -9.19 32.57 26.55
N LYS A 17 -10.05 33.54 26.18
CA LYS A 17 -11.05 33.36 25.12
C LYS A 17 -10.40 33.14 23.77
N LEU A 18 -9.34 33.90 23.46
CA LEU A 18 -8.59 33.74 22.22
C LEU A 18 -7.88 32.38 22.17
N ALA A 19 -7.23 31.96 23.26
CA ALA A 19 -6.59 30.64 23.35
C ALA A 19 -7.62 29.51 23.15
N ALA A 20 -8.80 29.60 23.77
CA ALA A 20 -9.87 28.62 23.59
C ALA A 20 -10.36 28.55 22.14
N LEU A 21 -10.56 29.71 21.48
CA LEU A 21 -10.98 29.77 20.08
C LEU A 21 -9.93 29.18 19.14
N VAL A 22 -8.64 29.45 19.38
CA VAL A 22 -7.54 28.90 18.60
C VAL A 22 -7.44 27.39 18.78
N SER A 23 -7.55 26.87 20.02
CA SER A 23 -7.57 25.42 20.26
C SER A 23 -8.77 24.73 19.61
N ILE A 24 -9.96 25.33 19.66
CA ILE A 24 -11.16 24.79 18.98
C ILE A 24 -10.95 24.77 17.46
N PHE A 25 -10.38 25.84 16.89
CA PHE A 25 -10.09 25.89 15.46
C PHE A 25 -9.12 24.78 15.04
N PHE A 26 -8.03 24.57 15.78
CA PHE A 26 -7.09 23.48 15.50
C PHE A 26 -7.73 22.09 15.65
N LEU A 27 -8.60 21.88 16.65
CA LEU A 27 -9.34 20.63 16.79
C LEU A 27 -10.30 20.39 15.61
N VAL A 28 -10.99 21.43 15.14
CA VAL A 28 -11.90 21.32 13.98
C VAL A 28 -11.11 21.04 12.70
N VAL A 29 -9.96 21.69 12.49
CA VAL A 29 -9.09 21.42 11.33
C VAL A 29 -8.52 20.00 11.38
N PHE A 30 -8.08 19.54 12.56
CA PHE A 30 -7.58 18.18 12.76
C PHE A 30 -8.67 17.13 12.48
N LEU A 31 -9.87 17.29 13.04
CA LEU A 31 -11.00 16.40 12.78
C LEU A 31 -11.45 16.45 11.31
N ALA A 32 -11.40 17.61 10.65
CA ALA A 32 -11.69 17.73 9.22
C ALA A 32 -10.64 17.04 8.34
N PHE A 33 -9.37 17.06 8.74
CA PHE A 33 -8.29 16.35 8.07
C PHE A 33 -8.42 14.83 8.25
N GLU A 34 -8.68 14.35 9.49
CA GLU A 34 -9.01 12.94 9.75
C GLU A 34 -10.25 12.49 8.94
N LEU A 35 -11.27 13.35 8.82
CA LEU A 35 -12.45 13.07 7.99
C LEU A 35 -12.13 13.04 6.49
N LEU A 36 -11.23 13.89 5.99
CA LEU A 36 -10.77 13.86 4.60
C LEU A 36 -10.00 12.56 4.31
N GLU A 37 -9.19 12.11 5.25
CA GLU A 37 -8.47 10.83 5.21
C GLU A 37 -9.45 9.64 5.19
N SER A 38 -10.60 9.75 5.89
CA SER A 38 -11.67 8.74 5.87
C SER A 38 -12.62 8.80 4.66
N ASN A 39 -12.64 9.91 3.91
CA ASN A 39 -13.47 10.05 2.70
C ASN A 39 -12.83 9.46 1.45
N MET A 40 -11.56 9.03 1.57
CA MET A 40 -11.03 7.93 0.75
C MET A 40 -11.63 6.60 1.22
N ASN A 41 -12.96 6.52 1.30
CA ASN A 41 -13.69 5.26 1.23
C ASN A 41 -13.56 4.75 -0.22
N PHE A 42 -12.35 4.34 -0.58
CA PHE A 42 -12.19 3.25 -1.52
C PHE A 42 -13.19 2.20 -1.05
N LYS A 43 -14.11 1.71 -1.89
CA LYS A 43 -15.01 0.62 -1.54
C LYS A 43 -14.15 -0.61 -1.24
N LEU A 44 -13.59 -0.64 -0.04
CA LEU A 44 -12.64 -1.61 0.51
C LEU A 44 -13.36 -2.92 0.82
N GLY A 45 -14.67 -3.02 0.51
CA GLY A 45 -15.40 -4.28 0.57
C GLY A 45 -14.88 -5.35 -0.39
N LYS A 46 -14.00 -5.00 -1.35
CA LYS A 46 -13.35 -5.96 -2.26
C LYS A 46 -11.82 -5.99 -2.20
N VAL A 47 -11.18 -5.17 -1.37
CA VAL A 47 -9.72 -5.25 -1.16
C VAL A 47 -9.45 -6.21 -0.01
N PHE A 48 -9.42 -7.50 -0.32
CA PHE A 48 -8.92 -8.49 0.64
C PHE A 48 -7.40 -8.44 0.66
N ALA A 49 -6.83 -7.66 1.57
CA ALA A 49 -5.43 -7.81 1.94
C ALA A 49 -5.28 -9.11 2.75
N ARG A 50 -5.11 -10.24 2.07
CA ARG A 50 -4.71 -11.49 2.74
C ARG A 50 -3.21 -11.47 2.93
N TYR A 51 -2.78 -11.07 4.13
CA TYR A 51 -1.41 -11.28 4.58
C TYR A 51 -1.23 -12.78 4.83
N ALA A 52 -0.57 -13.48 3.92
CA ALA A 52 -0.13 -14.84 4.15
C ALA A 52 1.18 -14.76 4.94
N PRO A 53 1.23 -15.19 6.22
CA PRO A 53 2.47 -15.16 6.99
C PRO A 53 3.55 -16.00 6.29
N ALA A 54 4.79 -15.49 6.28
CA ALA A 54 5.93 -16.08 5.56
C ALA A 54 6.33 -17.49 6.04
N GLU A 55 5.73 -18.01 7.11
CA GLU A 55 5.91 -19.39 7.54
C GLU A 55 5.04 -20.32 6.68
N THR A 56 5.63 -20.72 5.55
CA THR A 56 5.16 -21.76 4.63
C THR A 56 3.91 -21.43 3.79
N VAL A 57 3.90 -20.28 3.11
CA VAL A 57 3.02 -20.14 1.94
C VAL A 57 3.45 -21.17 0.90
N HIS A 58 2.75 -22.28 0.88
CA HIS A 58 2.90 -23.28 -0.16
C HIS A 58 2.28 -22.70 -1.44
N VAL A 59 2.95 -22.93 -2.57
CA VAL A 59 2.46 -22.47 -3.89
C VAL A 59 1.00 -22.85 -4.14
N ASN A 60 0.54 -23.97 -3.58
CA ASN A 60 -0.85 -24.44 -3.65
C ASN A 60 -1.85 -23.49 -2.99
N GLU A 61 -1.49 -22.86 -1.86
CA GLU A 61 -2.35 -21.89 -1.19
C GLU A 61 -2.46 -20.60 -1.99
N LEU A 62 -1.34 -20.15 -2.58
CA LEU A 62 -1.34 -19.03 -3.52
C LEU A 62 -2.21 -19.33 -4.74
N ILE A 63 -2.06 -20.51 -5.35
CA ILE A 63 -2.88 -20.95 -6.49
C ILE A 63 -4.37 -20.96 -6.11
N LYS A 64 -4.72 -21.51 -4.95
CA LYS A 64 -6.10 -21.53 -4.46
C LYS A 64 -6.64 -20.11 -4.30
N PHE A 65 -5.86 -19.23 -3.67
CA PHE A 65 -6.21 -17.82 -3.52
C PHE A 65 -6.44 -17.14 -4.88
N LEU A 66 -5.52 -17.29 -5.83
CA LEU A 66 -5.61 -16.69 -7.16
C LEU A 66 -6.85 -17.16 -7.95
N LYS A 67 -7.26 -18.41 -7.77
CA LYS A 67 -8.47 -18.98 -8.39
C LYS A 67 -9.77 -18.46 -7.79
N GLU A 68 -9.76 -18.08 -6.51
CA GLU A 68 -10.93 -17.55 -5.80
C GLU A 68 -11.17 -16.04 -6.03
N ILE A 69 -10.25 -15.34 -6.71
CA ILE A 69 -10.40 -13.92 -7.03
C ILE A 69 -11.57 -13.72 -8.00
N GLU A 70 -12.53 -12.90 -7.60
CA GLU A 70 -13.69 -12.53 -8.43
C GLU A 70 -13.31 -11.59 -9.59
N ASP A 71 -13.96 -11.75 -10.73
CA ASP A 71 -13.87 -10.83 -11.87
C ASP A 71 -14.16 -9.38 -11.45
N GLY A 72 -13.35 -8.45 -11.96
CA GLY A 72 -13.42 -7.03 -11.61
C GLY A 72 -12.67 -6.65 -10.32
N SER A 73 -12.07 -7.60 -9.61
CA SER A 73 -11.19 -7.31 -8.48
C SER A 73 -9.86 -6.71 -8.94
N ILE A 74 -9.41 -5.66 -8.24
CA ILE A 74 -8.06 -5.11 -8.36
C ILE A 74 -7.12 -5.95 -7.51
N VAL A 75 -5.97 -6.33 -8.06
CA VAL A 75 -4.99 -7.17 -7.38
C VAL A 75 -3.66 -6.45 -7.32
N MET A 76 -3.13 -6.24 -6.13
CA MET A 76 -1.81 -5.61 -5.90
C MET A 76 -0.85 -6.67 -5.36
N MET A 77 0.36 -6.72 -5.90
CA MET A 77 1.40 -7.66 -5.49
C MET A 77 2.73 -6.93 -5.37
N ALA A 78 3.49 -7.27 -4.34
CA ALA A 78 4.84 -6.78 -4.10
C ALA A 78 5.70 -7.92 -3.57
N THR A 79 6.98 -7.94 -3.95
CA THR A 79 7.92 -8.98 -3.56
C THR A 79 8.64 -8.62 -2.27
N PHE A 80 9.04 -9.64 -1.51
CA PHE A 80 9.92 -9.48 -0.36
C PHE A 80 10.93 -10.63 -0.33
N ASP A 81 12.22 -10.29 -0.24
CA ASP A 81 13.37 -11.20 -0.36
C ASP A 81 13.44 -11.97 -1.69
N ASP A 82 12.68 -13.07 -1.83
CA ASP A 82 12.71 -13.94 -3.01
C ASP A 82 11.30 -14.38 -3.45
N PRO A 83 10.81 -13.88 -4.59
CA PRO A 83 9.49 -14.23 -5.10
C PRO A 83 9.48 -15.47 -6.00
N ALA A 84 10.62 -15.92 -6.51
CA ALA A 84 10.64 -16.80 -7.68
C ALA A 84 10.83 -18.29 -7.35
N THR A 85 11.61 -18.60 -6.32
CA THR A 85 12.07 -19.99 -6.05
C THR A 85 10.93 -20.97 -5.79
N LYS A 86 9.81 -20.50 -5.21
CA LYS A 86 8.65 -21.36 -4.90
C LYS A 86 7.52 -21.28 -5.94
N LEU A 87 7.62 -20.41 -6.95
CA LEU A 87 6.57 -20.29 -7.98
C LEU A 87 6.69 -21.40 -9.02
N ASN A 88 5.57 -22.05 -9.31
CA ASN A 88 5.44 -23.00 -10.42
C ASN A 88 4.74 -22.34 -11.62
N ASP A 89 4.68 -23.07 -12.74
CA ASP A 89 4.08 -22.57 -13.99
C ASP A 89 2.61 -22.22 -13.83
N GLU A 90 1.85 -22.98 -13.03
CA GLU A 90 0.44 -22.70 -12.78
C GLU A 90 0.24 -21.35 -12.08
N ALA A 91 0.99 -21.09 -11.01
CA ALA A 91 0.94 -19.81 -10.31
C ALA A 91 1.35 -18.65 -11.21
N ARG A 92 2.41 -18.82 -12.01
CA ARG A 92 2.87 -17.80 -12.97
C ARG A 92 1.81 -17.52 -14.03
N ASN A 93 1.15 -18.55 -14.55
CA ASN A 93 0.07 -18.40 -15.54
C ASN A 93 -1.13 -17.66 -14.95
N LEU A 94 -1.56 -18.02 -13.74
CA LEU A 94 -2.66 -17.34 -13.05
C LEU A 94 -2.37 -15.86 -12.79
N ILE A 95 -1.13 -15.51 -12.42
CA ILE A 95 -0.73 -14.10 -12.25
C ILE A 95 -0.62 -13.40 -13.60
N ALA A 96 -0.16 -14.08 -14.65
CA ALA A 96 -0.10 -13.52 -16.00
C ALA A 96 -1.50 -13.19 -16.55
N GLU A 97 -2.52 -14.00 -16.21
CA GLU A 97 -3.94 -13.72 -16.51
C GLU A 97 -4.48 -12.48 -15.81
N LEU A 98 -3.87 -12.04 -14.69
CA LEU A 98 -4.20 -10.78 -14.03
C LEU A 98 -3.61 -9.55 -14.75
N GLY A 99 -2.83 -9.77 -15.82
CA GLY A 99 -2.26 -8.72 -16.67
C GLY A 99 -0.74 -8.54 -16.55
N SER A 100 -0.04 -9.39 -15.80
CA SER A 100 1.42 -9.30 -15.67
C SER A 100 2.13 -9.70 -16.97
N SER A 101 3.19 -8.97 -17.32
CA SER A 101 4.12 -9.26 -18.41
C SER A 101 5.43 -9.86 -17.91
N THR A 102 5.82 -9.57 -16.67
CA THR A 102 7.12 -9.95 -16.11
C THR A 102 7.07 -11.26 -15.31
N ILE A 103 5.91 -11.66 -14.79
CA ILE A 103 5.84 -12.83 -13.89
C ILE A 103 6.36 -14.13 -14.50
N SER A 104 6.34 -14.29 -15.83
CA SER A 104 6.88 -15.47 -16.51
C SER A 104 8.41 -15.54 -16.47
N ILE A 105 9.09 -14.39 -16.36
CA ILE A 105 10.56 -14.29 -16.35
C ILE A 105 11.13 -13.91 -14.98
N LEU A 106 10.27 -13.69 -13.98
CA LEU A 106 10.67 -13.27 -12.63
C LEU A 106 11.61 -14.30 -11.98
N GLY A 107 12.80 -13.86 -11.60
CA GLY A 107 13.91 -14.67 -11.10
C GLY A 107 14.21 -14.50 -9.61
N PHE A 108 15.21 -15.26 -9.15
CA PHE A 108 15.64 -15.30 -7.75
C PHE A 108 16.05 -13.92 -7.23
N ARG A 109 15.34 -13.44 -6.21
CA ARG A 109 15.51 -12.11 -5.58
C ARG A 109 15.35 -10.91 -6.50
N ASP A 110 14.65 -11.09 -7.62
CA ASP A 110 14.18 -9.94 -8.38
C ASP A 110 13.19 -9.13 -7.53
N ASN A 111 13.29 -7.81 -7.56
CA ASN A 111 12.24 -6.96 -7.00
C ASN A 111 11.17 -6.72 -8.06
N TRP A 112 9.90 -6.86 -7.67
CA TRP A 112 8.76 -6.67 -8.55
C TRP A 112 7.57 -6.10 -7.80
N VAL A 113 6.92 -5.12 -8.41
CA VAL A 113 5.65 -4.55 -7.94
C VAL A 113 4.68 -4.53 -9.10
N PHE A 114 3.43 -4.88 -8.81
CA PHE A 114 2.42 -5.08 -9.83
C PHE A 114 1.03 -4.75 -9.32
N VAL A 115 0.26 -4.07 -10.16
CA VAL A 115 -1.17 -3.89 -9.98
C VAL A 115 -1.88 -4.40 -11.22
N GLY A 116 -2.72 -5.41 -11.06
CA GLY A 116 -3.49 -6.02 -12.13
C GLY A 116 -4.98 -6.09 -11.79
N GLY A 117 -5.71 -6.86 -12.59
CA GLY A 117 -7.13 -7.06 -12.37
C GLY A 117 -7.63 -8.37 -12.94
N LYS A 118 -8.54 -9.03 -12.21
CA LYS A 118 -9.18 -10.25 -12.71
C LYS A 118 -10.15 -9.91 -13.84
N GLY A 119 -9.96 -10.57 -14.98
CA GLY A 119 -10.75 -10.34 -16.19
C GLY A 119 -10.21 -9.24 -17.11
N ILE A 120 -9.02 -8.68 -16.83
CA ILE A 120 -8.35 -7.73 -17.72
C ILE A 120 -8.10 -8.36 -19.10
N LYS A 121 -8.23 -7.57 -20.17
CA LYS A 121 -8.03 -8.03 -21.56
C LYS A 121 -6.69 -7.61 -22.16
N THR A 122 -5.95 -6.77 -21.44
CA THR A 122 -4.66 -6.21 -21.83
C THR A 122 -3.62 -6.46 -20.75
N LYS A 123 -2.36 -6.20 -21.06
CA LYS A 123 -1.33 -6.10 -20.03
C LYS A 123 -1.57 -4.87 -19.15
N SER A 124 -1.19 -4.98 -17.88
CA SER A 124 -1.30 -3.85 -16.96
C SER A 124 -0.23 -2.80 -17.27
N PRO A 125 -0.56 -1.50 -17.25
CA PRO A 125 0.45 -0.44 -17.28
C PRO A 125 1.15 -0.24 -15.93
N PHE A 126 0.68 -0.91 -14.87
CA PHE A 126 1.19 -0.78 -13.50
C PHE A 126 2.04 -2.01 -13.13
N GLU A 127 3.24 -2.07 -13.69
CA GLU A 127 4.20 -3.14 -13.39
C GLU A 127 5.62 -2.60 -13.46
N GLN A 128 6.42 -2.85 -12.42
CA GLN A 128 7.85 -2.54 -12.40
C GLN A 128 8.66 -3.73 -11.91
N HIS A 129 9.89 -3.85 -12.40
CA HIS A 129 10.79 -4.97 -12.15
C HIS A 129 12.24 -4.49 -12.15
N ILE A 130 13.01 -4.93 -11.16
CA ILE A 130 14.46 -4.81 -11.14
C ILE A 130 15.02 -6.20 -10.95
N LYS A 131 15.79 -6.63 -11.95
CA LYS A 131 16.47 -7.91 -11.92
C LYS A 131 17.60 -7.91 -10.89
N ASN A 132 17.71 -8.98 -10.12
CA ASN A 132 18.87 -9.23 -9.28
C ASN A 132 20.13 -9.38 -10.13
N ASN A 133 21.10 -8.49 -9.93
CA ASN A 133 22.38 -8.51 -10.63
C ASN A 133 23.50 -8.05 -9.69
N ALA A 134 24.46 -8.93 -9.44
CA ALA A 134 25.60 -8.67 -8.55
C ALA A 134 26.41 -7.41 -8.90
N GLU A 135 26.42 -6.98 -10.16
CA GLU A 135 27.16 -5.80 -10.62
C GLU A 135 26.40 -4.48 -10.36
N THR A 136 25.07 -4.51 -10.32
CA THR A 136 24.22 -3.31 -10.24
C THR A 136 23.38 -3.22 -8.97
N ASN A 137 23.41 -4.26 -8.14
CA ASN A 137 22.63 -4.32 -6.91
C ASN A 137 23.05 -3.23 -5.91
N LYS A 138 22.05 -2.59 -5.29
CA LYS A 138 22.26 -1.60 -4.22
C LYS A 138 22.64 -2.23 -2.89
N TYR A 139 22.15 -3.43 -2.62
CA TYR A 139 22.44 -4.19 -1.41
C TYR A 139 23.23 -5.45 -1.75
N GLU A 140 23.84 -6.08 -0.75
CA GLU A 140 24.66 -7.29 -0.94
C GLU A 140 23.80 -8.48 -1.37
N GLY A 141 23.61 -8.66 -2.68
CA GLY A 141 22.81 -9.75 -3.25
C GLY A 141 21.31 -9.45 -3.39
N TRP A 142 20.90 -8.18 -3.27
CA TRP A 142 19.53 -7.72 -3.58
C TRP A 142 19.52 -6.39 -4.34
N PRO A 143 18.59 -6.21 -5.30
CA PRO A 143 18.37 -4.94 -5.97
C PRO A 143 17.76 -3.89 -5.04
N GLU A 144 17.70 -2.64 -5.49
CA GLU A 144 17.06 -1.57 -4.72
C GLU A 144 15.53 -1.73 -4.61
N VAL A 145 14.94 -1.04 -3.64
CA VAL A 145 13.48 -1.06 -3.41
C VAL A 145 12.77 -0.42 -4.61
N LEU A 146 11.67 -1.04 -5.02
CA LEU A 146 10.78 -0.53 -6.06
C LEU A 146 9.62 0.25 -5.45
N GLU A 147 9.30 1.37 -6.06
CA GLU A 147 8.14 2.18 -5.74
C GLU A 147 7.35 2.46 -7.01
N MET A 148 6.02 2.39 -6.91
CA MET A 148 5.12 2.65 -8.02
C MET A 148 3.86 3.34 -7.50
N GLU A 149 3.50 4.44 -8.16
CA GLU A 149 2.28 5.20 -7.90
C GLU A 149 1.50 5.36 -9.20
N GLY A 150 0.19 5.61 -9.10
CA GLY A 150 -0.65 5.82 -10.27
C GLY A 150 -2.15 5.87 -9.97
N CYS A 151 -2.93 6.08 -11.03
CA CYS A 151 -4.39 6.20 -10.96
C CYS A 151 -5.04 5.02 -11.67
N ILE A 152 -5.75 4.16 -10.92
CA ILE A 152 -6.46 3.01 -11.51
C ILE A 152 -7.81 3.49 -12.08
N PRO A 153 -8.09 3.29 -13.38
CA PRO A 153 -9.39 3.65 -13.95
C PRO A 153 -10.52 2.90 -13.28
N VAL A 154 -11.59 3.61 -12.91
CA VAL A 154 -12.81 2.99 -12.36
C VAL A 154 -13.62 2.41 -13.50
N LYS A 155 -14.07 1.16 -13.37
CA LYS A 155 -14.99 0.54 -14.33
C LYS A 155 -16.33 1.27 -14.23
N HIS A 156 -16.74 1.94 -15.30
CA HIS A 156 -18.10 2.43 -15.47
C HIS A 156 -18.94 1.31 -16.10
N GLU A 157 -20.13 1.06 -15.53
CA GLU A 157 -21.12 0.11 -16.05
C GLU A 157 -21.74 0.60 -17.36
#